data_AF-A0AAD9T7B5-F1
#
_entry.id   AF-A0AAD9T7B5-F1
#
_cell.length_a   1.000
_cell.length_b   1.000
_cell.length_c   1.000
_cell.angle_alpha   90.00
_cell.angle_beta   90.00
_cell.angle_gamma   90.00
#
_symmetry.space_group_name_H-M   'P 1'
#
loop_
_entity.id
_entity.type
_entity.pdbx_description
1 polymer ?
#
loop_
_entity_poly.entity_id
_entity_poly.type
_entity_poly.pdbx_seq_one_letter_code
_entity_poly.pdbx_strand_id
1 'polypeptide(L)'
;MGEKCPEESWKNVGTGTGSGSRLHDPAILASVDTYISWRSKDLSSAVAVQSGPGPSTVGNGKVAGLGRSWTGFTVLTLCVASALSSGLLVAWRNEERRERERAYGNSEKFGTPNYASLVDMESAIKEIRQATGDEETISTDPEDLRAHGYSEWSSTNIEGLPVAVAYPKNTAEVSKIAKVCSKYRVPIIPFSGGTSLEGNFSAPYGGVSVDFAYMDQILQFHEDDMDIVVQPGVGWMELNEELAKRKSGLFFPVDPGPSAKIGGMVGTNCSGTNAVRYGTMKDWVINLTVVLADGTVIKTKRRPRKTSAGYNLNSLFVGSEGTLGLVTEITLKLAVVPQEFSVAVVTFPSIREAAAAAASVMRAGIQVAAMEIMDEVQMRVVNLSGFTAPRKWRELPTLFFKFSGTKASVQENISMVSAIAKVHRGGDFEFAKDDKEQKLLWSARKESLWSMLALRKEGSEVWSTDVAVPFSRLADIIEVSKKEMDDLGLFASVLGHIGDGNFHESIMYESRVPGEKEKVEQCVKNMVKRALDMEGTCTGEHGIGIGKKEALLMEVGKDTLGVMKSIKQALDPYWIMNPGKIMDLPR
;
A
#
# COMPACT_ATOMS: atom_id res chain seq x y z
N MET A 1 -16.15 -39.35 -34.94
CA MET A 1 -17.23 -39.32 -33.93
C MET A 1 -16.54 -39.05 -32.61
N GLY A 2 -16.50 -37.85 -32.03
CA GLY A 2 -17.28 -36.64 -32.25
C GLY A 2 -17.73 -36.19 -30.87
N GLU A 3 -16.93 -35.38 -30.18
CA GLU A 3 -17.41 -34.44 -29.16
C GLU A 3 -16.36 -33.36 -28.88
N LYS A 4 -16.85 -32.13 -28.82
CA LYS A 4 -16.14 -30.87 -28.97
C LYS A 4 -15.46 -30.45 -27.65
N CYS A 5 -14.27 -29.89 -27.77
CA CYS A 5 -13.64 -29.07 -26.73
C CYS A 5 -14.45 -27.76 -26.57
N PRO A 6 -14.80 -27.28 -25.37
CA PRO A 6 -15.58 -26.04 -25.24
C PRO A 6 -14.68 -24.83 -25.49
N GLU A 7 -14.70 -24.33 -26.72
CA GLU A 7 -14.29 -22.97 -27.10
C GLU A 7 -15.39 -21.99 -26.68
N GLU A 8 -15.44 -21.55 -25.41
CA GLU A 8 -16.21 -20.36 -24.99
C GLU A 8 -15.95 -20.02 -23.51
N SER A 9 -14.72 -19.62 -23.20
CA SER A 9 -14.38 -18.99 -21.92
C SER A 9 -13.51 -17.78 -22.26
N TRP A 10 -13.72 -16.63 -21.60
CA TRP A 10 -13.09 -15.31 -21.82
C TRP A 10 -13.82 -14.30 -22.72
N LYS A 11 -14.93 -14.66 -23.38
CA LYS A 11 -15.81 -13.68 -24.04
C LYS A 11 -17.00 -13.36 -23.14
N ASN A 12 -16.85 -12.32 -22.32
CA ASN A 12 -17.89 -11.48 -21.69
C ASN A 12 -17.35 -10.92 -20.35
N VAL A 13 -16.24 -10.19 -20.42
CA VAL A 13 -16.01 -9.08 -19.49
C VAL A 13 -16.38 -7.85 -20.30
N GLY A 14 -17.62 -7.41 -20.15
CA GLY A 14 -18.07 -6.19 -20.80
C GLY A 14 -17.24 -5.03 -20.27
N THR A 15 -16.53 -4.35 -21.17
CA THR A 15 -16.18 -2.94 -21.05
C THR A 15 -17.48 -2.15 -20.97
N GLY A 16 -18.04 -2.06 -19.77
CA GLY A 16 -19.31 -1.38 -19.49
C GLY A 16 -19.12 0.13 -19.36
N THR A 17 -18.68 0.81 -20.42
CA THR A 17 -18.92 2.24 -20.57
C THR A 17 -20.37 2.44 -21.03
N GLY A 18 -21.32 2.35 -20.10
CA GLY A 18 -22.72 2.67 -20.38
C GLY A 18 -23.75 2.00 -19.48
N SER A 19 -24.10 2.65 -18.36
CA SER A 19 -25.50 2.98 -18.00
C SER A 19 -25.53 3.63 -16.61
N GLY A 20 -25.40 4.96 -16.57
CA GLY A 20 -25.64 5.78 -15.37
C GLY A 20 -27.13 5.94 -15.04
N SER A 21 -27.90 4.85 -14.99
CA SER A 21 -29.37 4.92 -14.78
C SER A 21 -29.92 3.85 -13.83
N ARG A 22 -29.17 3.50 -12.78
CA ARG A 22 -29.69 2.81 -11.58
C ARG A 22 -29.07 3.33 -10.26
N LEU A 23 -28.62 4.58 -10.23
CA LEU A 23 -28.00 5.21 -9.04
C LEU A 23 -28.99 5.94 -8.11
N HIS A 24 -30.30 5.87 -8.37
CA HIS A 24 -31.31 6.61 -7.60
C HIS A 24 -32.58 5.79 -7.37
N ASP A 25 -32.48 4.65 -6.68
CA ASP A 25 -33.66 3.97 -6.10
C ASP A 25 -33.92 4.51 -4.67
N PRO A 26 -35.06 5.18 -4.41
CA PRO A 26 -35.42 5.68 -3.08
C PRO A 26 -35.45 4.60 -1.99
N ALA A 27 -35.66 3.32 -2.36
CA ALA A 27 -35.67 2.20 -1.42
C ALA A 27 -34.28 1.86 -0.86
N ILE A 28 -33.20 2.17 -1.58
CA ILE A 28 -31.81 1.97 -1.13
C ILE A 28 -31.41 3.08 -0.16
N LEU A 29 -31.85 4.32 -0.41
CA LEU A 29 -31.52 5.50 0.40
C LEU A 29 -32.13 5.47 1.82
N ALA A 30 -33.31 4.86 1.99
CA ALA A 30 -33.95 4.72 3.31
C ALA A 30 -33.20 3.79 4.27
N SER A 31 -32.29 2.94 3.78
CA SER A 31 -31.59 1.93 4.60
C SER A 31 -30.39 2.48 5.39
N VAL A 32 -29.75 3.55 4.90
CA VAL A 32 -28.61 4.21 5.57
C VAL A 32 -29.08 4.99 6.80
N ASP A 33 -30.18 5.72 6.68
CA ASP A 33 -30.74 6.53 7.78
C ASP A 33 -31.34 5.65 8.90
N THR A 34 -31.70 4.40 8.56
CA THR A 34 -32.22 3.41 9.53
C THR A 34 -31.11 2.83 10.43
N TYR A 35 -29.84 2.90 10.03
CA TYR A 35 -28.72 2.48 10.88
C TYR A 35 -28.47 3.46 12.04
N ILE A 36 -28.58 4.77 11.76
CA ILE A 36 -28.32 5.83 12.75
C ILE A 36 -29.42 5.90 13.83
N SER A 37 -30.66 5.52 13.53
CA SER A 37 -31.79 5.70 14.47
C SER A 37 -32.00 4.56 15.49
N TRP A 38 -31.35 3.41 15.33
CA TRP A 38 -31.67 2.20 16.13
C TRP A 38 -30.91 2.07 17.46
N ARG A 39 -29.83 2.83 17.71
CA ARG A 39 -28.86 2.50 18.78
C ARG A 39 -28.76 3.47 19.97
N SER A 40 -29.62 4.48 20.08
CA SER A 40 -29.62 5.35 21.27
C SER A 40 -30.37 4.72 22.45
N LYS A 41 -29.67 3.96 23.30
CA LYS A 41 -30.03 3.77 24.72
C LYS A 41 -28.89 3.17 25.56
N ASP A 42 -28.61 3.90 26.64
CA ASP A 42 -27.88 3.57 27.87
C ASP A 42 -26.35 3.50 27.88
N LEU A 43 -25.75 4.48 28.57
CA LEU A 43 -24.69 4.31 29.59
C LEU A 43 -24.47 5.64 30.35
N SER A 44 -24.55 5.61 31.68
CA SER A 44 -24.04 6.70 32.53
C SER A 44 -23.42 6.15 33.82
N SER A 45 -22.21 6.64 34.14
CA SER A 45 -21.85 7.32 35.41
C SER A 45 -20.34 7.22 35.70
N ALA A 46 -19.83 8.28 36.34
CA ALA A 46 -18.46 8.75 36.32
C ALA A 46 -17.70 8.57 37.65
N VAL A 47 -16.38 8.82 37.55
CA VAL A 47 -15.31 8.75 38.56
C VAL A 47 -15.32 9.95 39.53
N ALA A 48 -14.81 9.75 40.76
CA ALA A 48 -14.40 10.82 41.68
C ALA A 48 -12.96 10.58 42.20
N VAL A 49 -12.19 11.68 42.30
CA VAL A 49 -10.79 11.78 42.76
C VAL A 49 -10.77 12.42 44.16
N GLN A 50 -9.78 12.05 45.00
CA GLN A 50 -9.42 12.78 46.23
C GLN A 50 -7.90 12.98 46.34
N SER A 51 -7.53 14.10 46.98
CA SER A 51 -6.19 14.67 47.16
C SER A 51 -5.70 14.57 48.61
N GLY A 52 -4.38 14.70 48.85
CA GLY A 52 -3.77 14.88 50.18
C GLY A 52 -2.21 14.93 50.18
N PRO A 53 -1.54 15.55 51.18
CA PRO A 53 -0.36 16.43 50.98
C PRO A 53 1.00 15.94 51.57
N GLY A 54 2.09 16.72 51.32
CA GLY A 54 3.52 16.50 51.70
C GLY A 54 3.84 16.56 53.22
N PRO A 55 5.14 16.61 53.70
CA PRO A 55 6.08 17.72 53.45
C PRO A 55 7.64 17.48 53.62
N SER A 56 8.43 18.54 53.31
CA SER A 56 9.61 19.17 54.00
C SER A 56 11.01 18.53 54.27
N THR A 57 12.03 19.25 53.75
CA THR A 57 13.28 19.84 54.35
C THR A 57 14.52 19.03 54.80
N VAL A 58 15.61 19.28 54.05
CA VAL A 58 17.02 19.70 54.36
C VAL A 58 17.64 19.48 55.76
N GLY A 59 18.88 18.97 55.77
CA GLY A 59 19.84 19.07 56.87
C GLY A 59 21.30 19.19 56.36
N ASN A 60 22.07 20.08 56.96
CA ASN A 60 23.39 20.58 56.55
C ASN A 60 24.50 20.06 57.49
N GLY A 61 25.71 19.78 56.99
CA GLY A 61 26.86 19.31 57.80
C GLY A 61 28.16 20.06 57.48
N LYS A 62 28.73 20.71 58.52
CA LYS A 62 29.99 21.47 58.50
C LYS A 62 31.23 20.56 58.57
N VAL A 63 32.35 20.96 57.96
CA VAL A 63 33.71 20.60 58.42
C VAL A 63 34.68 21.80 58.30
N ALA A 64 35.58 21.85 59.27
CA ALA A 64 36.55 22.88 59.62
C ALA A 64 37.67 23.13 58.58
N GLY A 65 38.29 24.31 58.69
CA GLY A 65 39.34 24.78 57.79
C GLY A 65 40.77 24.37 58.15
N LEU A 66 41.68 24.66 57.22
CA LEU A 66 43.12 24.88 57.46
C LEU A 66 43.72 25.48 56.17
N GLY A 67 44.46 26.58 56.28
CA GLY A 67 45.10 27.25 55.15
C GLY A 67 46.30 26.46 54.61
N ARG A 68 46.65 26.68 53.33
CA ARG A 68 47.98 26.32 52.80
C ARG A 68 48.34 27.09 51.52
N SER A 69 49.59 27.54 51.51
CA SER A 69 50.32 28.17 50.42
C SER A 69 50.48 27.24 49.21
N TRP A 70 50.44 27.80 48.00
CA TRP A 70 50.60 27.07 46.75
C TRP A 70 52.08 26.91 46.39
N THR A 71 52.58 25.68 46.34
CA THR A 71 53.92 25.36 45.82
C THR A 71 53.84 25.06 44.32
N GLY A 72 54.90 25.31 43.55
CA GLY A 72 54.93 25.17 42.08
C GLY A 72 54.49 23.82 41.51
N PHE A 73 54.55 22.75 42.31
CA PHE A 73 54.00 21.44 41.96
C PHE A 73 52.47 21.46 41.83
N THR A 74 51.77 22.22 42.67
CA THR A 74 50.31 22.35 42.67
C THR A 74 49.82 23.08 41.41
N VAL A 75 50.57 24.08 40.94
CA VAL A 75 50.29 24.80 39.68
C VAL A 75 50.49 23.89 38.47
N LEU A 76 51.58 23.11 38.43
CA LEU A 76 51.84 22.15 37.35
C LEU A 76 50.75 21.05 37.30
N THR A 77 50.33 20.54 38.46
CA THR A 77 49.27 19.52 38.54
C THR A 77 47.92 20.07 38.07
N LEU A 78 47.62 21.34 38.39
CA LEU A 78 46.39 22.01 37.93
C LEU A 78 46.43 22.38 36.44
N CYS A 79 47.58 22.74 35.88
CA CYS A 79 47.73 22.94 34.45
C CYS A 79 47.62 21.64 33.65
N VAL A 80 48.17 20.53 34.16
CA VAL A 80 48.03 19.21 33.52
C VAL A 80 46.60 18.67 33.68
N ALA A 81 45.98 18.83 34.85
CA ALA A 81 44.59 18.44 35.07
C ALA A 81 43.61 19.26 34.21
N SER A 82 43.83 20.57 34.06
CA SER A 82 43.00 21.42 33.21
C SER A 82 43.21 21.15 31.71
N ALA A 83 44.43 20.84 31.28
CA ALA A 83 44.72 20.43 29.91
C ALA A 83 44.10 19.06 29.58
N LEU A 84 44.19 18.08 30.49
CA LEU A 84 43.55 16.77 30.34
C LEU A 84 42.03 16.87 30.37
N SER A 85 41.45 17.66 31.28
CA SER A 85 39.99 17.85 31.33
C SER A 85 39.48 18.60 30.09
N SER A 86 40.21 19.60 29.60
CA SER A 86 39.86 20.30 28.36
C SER A 86 40.02 19.39 27.13
N GLY A 87 41.07 18.58 27.09
CA GLY A 87 41.30 17.57 26.05
C GLY A 87 40.21 16.49 26.03
N LEU A 88 39.81 15.98 27.20
CA LEU A 88 38.69 15.04 27.35
C LEU A 88 37.35 15.68 26.99
N LEU A 89 37.11 16.93 27.38
CA LEU A 89 35.88 17.65 27.03
C LEU A 89 35.79 17.94 25.52
N VAL A 90 36.91 18.29 24.88
CA VAL A 90 36.99 18.48 23.43
C VAL A 90 36.87 17.15 22.69
N ALA A 91 37.48 16.08 23.19
CA ALA A 91 37.34 14.73 22.64
C ALA A 91 35.89 14.26 22.73
N TRP A 92 35.27 14.36 23.92
CA TRP A 92 33.87 14.03 24.17
C TRP A 92 32.92 14.87 23.31
N ARG A 93 33.15 16.19 23.21
CA ARG A 93 32.33 17.07 22.37
C ARG A 93 32.52 16.79 20.87
N ASN A 94 33.73 16.42 20.45
CA ASN A 94 33.97 15.96 19.07
C ASN A 94 33.37 14.58 18.81
N GLU A 95 33.29 13.72 19.82
CA GLU A 95 32.66 12.41 19.74
C GLU A 95 31.14 12.55 19.67
N GLU A 96 30.51 13.35 20.54
CA GLU A 96 29.09 13.71 20.40
C GLU A 96 28.79 14.37 19.06
N ARG A 97 29.67 15.26 18.57
CA ARG A 97 29.48 15.89 17.25
C ARG A 97 29.59 14.86 16.14
N ARG A 98 30.57 13.95 16.20
CA ARG A 98 30.72 12.83 15.25
C ARG A 98 29.54 11.86 15.32
N GLU A 99 28.98 11.61 16.50
CA GLU A 99 27.77 10.80 16.67
C GLU A 99 26.54 11.51 16.05
N ARG A 100 26.37 12.82 16.26
CA ARG A 100 25.33 13.61 15.60
C ARG A 100 25.51 13.68 14.07
N GLU A 101 26.74 13.78 13.58
CA GLU A 101 27.06 13.76 12.13
C GLU A 101 26.87 12.35 11.52
N ARG A 102 27.02 11.28 12.32
CA ARG A 102 26.83 9.88 11.88
C ARG A 102 25.40 9.38 12.00
N ALA A 103 24.60 9.95 12.90
CA ALA A 103 23.23 9.51 13.11
C ALA A 103 22.44 9.65 11.81
N TYR A 104 21.95 8.52 11.28
CA TYR A 104 21.14 8.53 10.06
C TYR A 104 19.89 9.39 10.24
N GLY A 105 19.33 9.47 11.45
CA GLY A 105 18.21 10.35 11.79
C GLY A 105 18.50 11.85 11.83
N ASN A 106 19.73 12.32 11.58
CA ASN A 106 20.04 13.75 11.55
C ASN A 106 19.56 14.40 10.24
N SER A 107 18.50 15.21 10.32
CA SER A 107 17.92 15.90 9.17
C SER A 107 18.84 16.98 8.58
N GLU A 108 19.69 17.63 9.38
CA GLU A 108 20.59 18.71 8.94
C GLU A 108 21.68 18.23 7.97
N LYS A 109 21.88 16.91 7.87
CA LYS A 109 22.81 16.28 6.92
C LYS A 109 22.37 16.44 5.47
N PHE A 110 21.09 16.69 5.22
CA PHE A 110 20.51 16.77 3.89
C PHE A 110 20.17 18.23 3.57
N GLY A 111 20.58 18.72 2.40
CA GLY A 111 20.24 20.08 1.98
C GLY A 111 18.79 20.20 1.54
N THR A 112 18.15 21.32 1.84
CA THR A 112 16.79 21.64 1.36
C THR A 112 16.76 21.67 -0.17
N PRO A 113 15.86 20.93 -0.85
CA PRO A 113 15.76 20.97 -2.30
C PRO A 113 15.27 22.33 -2.78
N ASN A 114 15.83 22.81 -3.89
CA ASN A 114 15.36 24.01 -4.58
C ASN A 114 14.87 23.63 -5.98
N TYR A 115 13.55 23.69 -6.18
CA TYR A 115 12.90 23.31 -7.43
C TYR A 115 12.78 24.49 -8.39
N ALA A 116 12.56 24.16 -9.66
CA ALA A 116 12.36 25.10 -10.75
C ALA A 116 11.22 26.10 -10.45
N SER A 117 11.35 27.34 -10.89
CA SER A 117 10.20 28.26 -10.94
C SER A 117 9.23 27.88 -12.06
N LEU A 118 8.02 28.45 -12.11
CA LEU A 118 7.08 28.20 -13.21
C LEU A 118 7.69 28.53 -14.59
N VAL A 119 8.47 29.62 -14.69
CA VAL A 119 9.15 30.03 -15.93
C VAL A 119 10.21 29.00 -16.35
N ASP A 120 10.93 28.43 -15.39
CA ASP A 120 11.89 27.36 -15.64
C ASP A 120 11.18 26.07 -16.05
N MET A 121 10.03 25.74 -15.45
CA MET A 121 9.22 24.58 -15.84
C MET A 121 8.67 24.73 -17.27
N GLU A 122 8.20 25.91 -17.66
CA GLU A 122 7.79 26.19 -19.05
C GLU A 122 8.96 26.01 -20.03
N SER A 123 10.17 26.41 -19.63
CA SER A 123 11.38 26.22 -20.43
C SER A 123 11.74 24.73 -20.55
N ALA A 124 11.62 23.98 -19.46
CA ALA A 124 11.81 22.53 -19.45
C ALA A 124 10.80 21.82 -20.38
N ILE A 125 9.52 22.20 -20.35
CA ILE A 125 8.48 21.63 -21.24
C ILE A 125 8.86 21.82 -22.71
N LYS A 126 9.32 23.01 -23.10
CA LYS A 126 9.78 23.29 -24.47
C LYS A 126 10.97 22.43 -24.85
N GLU A 127 11.94 22.29 -23.94
CA GLU A 127 13.13 21.47 -24.19
C GLU A 127 12.79 19.97 -24.25
N ILE A 128 11.81 19.49 -23.47
CA ILE A 128 11.35 18.10 -23.57
C ILE A 128 10.74 17.84 -24.94
N ARG A 129 9.82 18.69 -25.43
CA ARG A 129 9.22 18.57 -26.77
C ARG A 129 10.29 18.52 -27.87
N GLN A 130 11.29 19.39 -27.77
CA GLN A 130 12.42 19.39 -28.70
C GLN A 130 13.25 18.10 -28.60
N ALA A 131 13.55 17.63 -27.39
CA ALA A 131 14.37 16.45 -27.17
C ALA A 131 13.68 15.15 -27.62
N THR A 132 12.37 15.04 -27.42
CA THR A 132 11.56 13.89 -27.86
C THR A 132 11.27 13.96 -29.36
N GLY A 133 11.20 15.17 -29.93
CA GLY A 133 10.92 15.39 -31.35
C GLY A 133 9.44 15.25 -31.69
N ASP A 134 8.57 15.28 -30.69
CA ASP A 134 7.13 15.07 -30.80
C ASP A 134 6.40 15.97 -29.80
N GLU A 135 5.68 16.97 -30.32
CA GLU A 135 4.92 17.95 -29.54
C GLU A 135 3.83 17.29 -28.67
N GLU A 136 3.24 16.20 -29.17
CA GLU A 136 2.19 15.44 -28.48
C GLU A 136 2.73 14.61 -27.31
N THR A 137 4.06 14.55 -27.13
CA THR A 137 4.65 13.89 -25.96
C THR A 137 4.27 14.61 -24.66
N ILE A 138 4.00 15.91 -24.69
CA ILE A 138 3.59 16.67 -23.50
C ILE A 138 2.24 17.35 -23.69
N SER A 139 1.33 17.01 -22.79
CA SER A 139 0.07 17.70 -22.55
C SER A 139 0.19 18.73 -21.42
N THR A 140 -0.47 19.87 -21.63
CA THR A 140 -0.70 20.91 -20.60
C THR A 140 -2.19 21.21 -20.50
N ASP A 141 -3.05 20.29 -20.94
CA ASP A 141 -4.50 20.43 -20.90
C ASP A 141 -5.00 20.38 -19.44
N PRO A 142 -5.83 21.32 -18.97
CA PRO A 142 -6.29 21.34 -17.58
C PRO A 142 -6.98 20.06 -17.10
N GLU A 143 -7.73 19.37 -17.96
CA GLU A 143 -8.39 18.11 -17.58
C GLU A 143 -7.37 16.99 -17.41
N ASP A 144 -6.32 17.00 -18.24
CA ASP A 144 -5.24 16.02 -18.14
C ASP A 144 -4.40 16.23 -16.87
N LEU A 145 -4.08 17.49 -16.55
CA LEU A 145 -3.42 17.85 -15.28
C LEU A 145 -4.27 17.40 -14.07
N ARG A 146 -5.59 17.55 -14.15
CA ARG A 146 -6.53 17.13 -13.10
C ARG A 146 -6.57 15.60 -12.96
N ALA A 147 -6.66 14.87 -14.07
CA ALA A 147 -6.67 13.41 -14.09
C ALA A 147 -5.37 12.78 -13.52
N HIS A 148 -4.27 13.54 -13.55
CA HIS A 148 -2.97 13.12 -13.04
C HIS A 148 -2.60 13.71 -11.67
N GLY A 149 -3.41 14.63 -11.12
CA GLY A 149 -3.22 15.23 -9.80
C GLY A 149 -4.27 14.85 -8.76
N TYR A 150 -5.40 14.26 -9.20
CA TYR A 150 -6.53 13.88 -8.36
C TYR A 150 -7.03 12.46 -8.71
N SER A 151 -7.47 11.71 -7.70
CA SER A 151 -8.10 10.40 -7.91
C SER A 151 -9.22 10.18 -6.92
N GLU A 152 -10.39 9.78 -7.43
CA GLU A 152 -11.53 9.38 -6.59
C GLU A 152 -11.28 8.07 -5.83
N TRP A 153 -10.25 7.31 -6.21
CA TRP A 153 -9.81 6.13 -5.50
C TRP A 153 -9.06 6.48 -4.22
N SER A 154 -8.41 7.65 -4.17
CA SER A 154 -7.57 8.08 -3.06
C SER A 154 -8.39 8.84 -2.02
N SER A 155 -8.26 8.47 -0.74
CA SER A 155 -8.70 9.33 0.37
C SER A 155 -7.70 10.43 0.68
N THR A 156 -6.50 10.37 0.08
CA THR A 156 -5.45 11.38 0.19
C THR A 156 -5.34 12.14 -1.13
N ASN A 157 -6.07 13.25 -1.25
CA ASN A 157 -5.95 14.19 -2.38
C ASN A 157 -5.44 15.55 -1.87
N ILE A 158 -4.66 16.22 -2.71
CA ILE A 158 -4.15 17.58 -2.47
C ILE A 158 -4.64 18.51 -3.58
N GLU A 159 -4.57 19.83 -3.34
CA GLU A 159 -4.96 20.82 -4.34
C GLU A 159 -3.94 20.98 -5.49
N GLY A 160 -2.66 20.72 -5.22
CA GLY A 160 -1.57 20.89 -6.18
C GLY A 160 -1.63 19.90 -7.35
N LEU A 161 -1.62 20.43 -8.57
CA LEU A 161 -1.59 19.67 -9.83
C LEU A 161 -0.19 19.70 -10.47
N PRO A 162 0.16 18.71 -11.31
CA PRO A 162 1.32 18.82 -12.18
C PRO A 162 1.15 20.02 -13.14
N VAL A 163 2.24 20.55 -13.67
CA VAL A 163 2.21 21.61 -14.69
C VAL A 163 2.16 21.05 -16.12
N ALA A 164 2.49 19.77 -16.28
CA ALA A 164 2.46 19.04 -17.55
C ALA A 164 2.35 17.53 -17.30
N VAL A 165 1.78 16.82 -18.27
CA VAL A 165 1.80 15.35 -18.36
C VAL A 165 2.62 14.94 -19.58
N ALA A 166 3.60 14.08 -19.39
CA ALA A 166 4.43 13.52 -20.44
C ALA A 166 4.04 12.06 -20.72
N TYR A 167 3.90 11.72 -21.99
CA TYR A 167 3.50 10.39 -22.49
C TYR A 167 4.61 9.74 -23.33
N PRO A 168 5.73 9.31 -22.70
CA PRO A 168 6.80 8.65 -23.43
C PRO A 168 6.35 7.32 -24.03
N LYS A 169 6.96 6.95 -25.15
CA LYS A 169 6.68 5.70 -25.90
C LYS A 169 7.75 4.62 -25.70
N ASN A 170 8.89 4.98 -25.12
CA ASN A 170 10.02 4.08 -24.92
C ASN A 170 11.00 4.58 -23.83
N THR A 171 11.90 3.69 -23.38
CA THR A 171 12.93 3.99 -22.38
C THR A 171 13.83 5.18 -22.75
N ALA A 172 14.10 5.40 -24.04
CA ALA A 172 14.98 6.50 -24.47
C ALA A 172 14.30 7.87 -24.29
N GLU A 173 13.00 7.98 -24.55
CA GLU A 173 12.21 9.19 -24.27
C GLU A 173 12.12 9.46 -22.76
N VAL A 174 11.87 8.43 -21.95
CA VAL A 174 11.88 8.56 -20.48
C VAL A 174 13.23 9.11 -19.98
N SER A 175 14.35 8.60 -20.53
CA SER A 175 15.70 9.10 -20.24
C SER A 175 15.89 10.57 -20.62
N LYS A 176 15.38 11.00 -21.79
CA LYS A 176 15.43 12.40 -22.22
C LYS A 176 14.63 13.31 -21.29
N ILE A 177 13.40 12.91 -20.92
CA ILE A 177 12.55 13.64 -19.99
C ILE A 177 13.27 13.82 -18.65
N ALA A 178 13.79 12.73 -18.07
CA ALA A 178 14.51 12.78 -16.80
C ALA A 178 15.74 13.70 -16.85
N LYS A 179 16.52 13.67 -17.94
CA LYS A 179 17.66 14.59 -18.13
C LYS A 179 17.25 16.06 -18.12
N VAL A 180 16.18 16.41 -18.83
CA VAL A 180 15.70 17.79 -18.87
C VAL A 180 15.17 18.20 -17.50
N CYS A 181 14.34 17.37 -16.87
CA CYS A 181 13.84 17.62 -15.51
C CYS A 181 14.99 17.78 -14.50
N SER A 182 16.04 16.96 -14.56
CA SER A 182 17.22 17.10 -13.71
C SER A 182 18.01 18.38 -13.98
N LYS A 183 18.13 18.80 -15.24
CA LYS A 183 18.81 20.05 -15.62
C LYS A 183 18.12 21.27 -15.00
N TYR A 184 16.80 21.32 -15.06
CA TYR A 184 16.01 22.44 -14.54
C TYR A 184 15.56 22.27 -13.08
N ARG A 185 15.80 21.10 -12.47
CA ARG A 185 15.30 20.71 -11.14
C ARG A 185 13.77 20.71 -11.06
N VAL A 186 13.13 20.19 -12.09
CA VAL A 186 11.68 20.03 -12.18
C VAL A 186 11.29 18.70 -11.53
N PRO A 187 10.35 18.68 -10.59
CA PRO A 187 9.79 17.44 -10.04
C PRO A 187 9.23 16.51 -11.14
N ILE A 188 9.38 15.21 -10.92
CA ILE A 188 8.90 14.14 -11.79
C ILE A 188 7.96 13.26 -10.96
N ILE A 189 6.73 13.08 -11.41
CA ILE A 189 5.75 12.22 -10.75
C ILE A 189 5.46 11.03 -11.66
N PRO A 190 5.90 9.81 -11.31
CA PRO A 190 5.60 8.63 -12.12
C PRO A 190 4.12 8.28 -12.05
N PHE A 191 3.52 7.99 -13.21
CA PHE A 191 2.11 7.64 -13.32
C PHE A 191 1.93 6.42 -14.23
N SER A 192 0.95 5.58 -13.89
CA SER A 192 0.66 4.36 -14.65
C SER A 192 -0.84 4.05 -14.63
N GLY A 193 -1.34 3.38 -13.59
CA GLY A 193 -2.77 3.04 -13.49
C GLY A 193 -3.64 4.13 -12.86
N GLY A 194 -3.07 5.08 -12.12
CA GLY A 194 -3.84 6.13 -11.41
C GLY A 194 -4.72 5.63 -10.25
N THR A 195 -4.49 4.39 -9.78
CA THR A 195 -5.38 3.68 -8.84
C THR A 195 -4.85 3.58 -7.42
N SER A 196 -3.73 4.24 -7.09
CA SER A 196 -3.15 4.22 -5.74
C SER A 196 -4.03 4.98 -4.74
N LEU A 197 -4.05 4.53 -3.49
CA LEU A 197 -4.95 5.05 -2.45
C LEU A 197 -4.31 6.11 -1.52
N GLU A 198 -2.98 6.20 -1.51
CA GLU A 198 -2.22 7.01 -0.55
C GLU A 198 -1.67 8.32 -1.14
N GLY A 199 -2.21 8.77 -2.28
CA GLY A 199 -1.79 10.02 -2.94
C GLY A 199 -0.43 9.95 -3.64
N ASN A 200 -0.03 8.77 -4.13
CA ASN A 200 1.25 8.57 -4.82
C ASN A 200 1.42 9.49 -6.05
N PHE A 201 0.34 9.66 -6.83
CA PHE A 201 0.28 10.46 -8.04
C PHE A 201 0.25 11.98 -7.80
N SER A 202 0.08 12.43 -6.56
CA SER A 202 -0.12 13.86 -6.29
C SER A 202 1.10 14.73 -6.66
N ALA A 203 0.93 16.00 -6.97
CA ALA A 203 2.03 16.88 -7.36
C ALA A 203 2.19 18.08 -6.41
N PRO A 204 2.62 17.88 -5.14
CA PRO A 204 2.64 18.96 -4.14
C PRO A 204 3.59 20.11 -4.47
N TYR A 205 4.51 19.90 -5.42
CA TYR A 205 5.49 20.88 -5.88
C TYR A 205 5.37 21.17 -7.39
N GLY A 206 4.20 20.87 -7.99
CA GLY A 206 4.02 20.93 -9.44
C GLY A 206 4.91 19.90 -10.16
N GLY A 207 5.49 20.30 -11.29
CA GLY A 207 6.38 19.47 -12.09
C GLY A 207 5.67 18.63 -13.16
N VAL A 208 6.35 17.60 -13.66
CA VAL A 208 5.90 16.79 -14.80
C VAL A 208 5.42 15.43 -14.30
N SER A 209 4.15 15.12 -14.54
CA SER A 209 3.66 13.73 -14.43
C SER A 209 4.16 12.94 -15.63
N VAL A 210 4.73 11.76 -15.43
CA VAL A 210 5.20 10.88 -16.51
C VAL A 210 4.29 9.67 -16.56
N ASP A 211 3.36 9.65 -17.51
CA ASP A 211 2.41 8.57 -17.70
C ASP A 211 2.92 7.55 -18.72
N PHE A 212 3.04 6.29 -18.28
CA PHE A 212 3.42 5.16 -19.11
C PHE A 212 2.27 4.60 -19.97
N ALA A 213 1.16 5.33 -20.17
CA ALA A 213 0.02 4.88 -20.96
C ALA A 213 0.39 4.37 -22.38
N TYR A 214 1.42 4.96 -23.02
CA TYR A 214 1.90 4.52 -24.35
C TYR A 214 3.10 3.55 -24.30
N MET A 215 3.42 3.03 -23.12
CA MET A 215 4.37 1.94 -22.91
C MET A 215 3.62 0.71 -22.39
N ASP A 216 2.75 0.14 -23.20
CA ASP A 216 1.79 -0.91 -22.84
C ASP A 216 2.01 -2.24 -23.60
N GLN A 217 3.23 -2.48 -24.07
CA GLN A 217 3.54 -3.65 -24.90
C GLN A 217 4.12 -4.83 -24.10
N ILE A 218 3.78 -6.05 -24.52
CA ILE A 218 4.54 -7.27 -24.20
C ILE A 218 5.73 -7.32 -25.16
N LEU A 219 6.94 -7.15 -24.63
CA LEU A 219 8.17 -7.09 -25.43
C LEU A 219 8.69 -8.48 -25.80
N GLN A 220 8.66 -9.42 -24.85
CA GLN A 220 9.17 -10.79 -25.04
C GLN A 220 8.38 -11.76 -24.17
N PHE A 221 8.13 -12.97 -24.68
CA PHE A 221 7.54 -14.08 -23.94
C PHE A 221 8.41 -15.32 -24.10
N HIS A 222 8.95 -15.83 -23.00
CA HIS A 222 9.82 -17.00 -22.95
C HIS A 222 9.08 -18.14 -22.29
N GLU A 223 8.32 -18.88 -23.08
CA GLU A 223 7.43 -19.94 -22.58
C GLU A 223 8.20 -21.03 -21.81
N ASP A 224 9.27 -21.57 -22.38
CA ASP A 224 10.09 -22.62 -21.77
C ASP A 224 10.80 -22.17 -20.48
N ASP A 225 11.13 -20.88 -20.39
CA ASP A 225 11.75 -20.28 -19.20
C ASP A 225 10.71 -19.79 -18.17
N MET A 226 9.42 -19.83 -18.55
CA MET A 226 8.26 -19.32 -17.84
C MET A 226 8.48 -17.88 -17.33
N ASP A 227 8.91 -17.00 -18.22
CA ASP A 227 9.06 -15.57 -17.93
C ASP A 227 8.61 -14.69 -19.10
N ILE A 228 8.33 -13.42 -18.79
CA ILE A 228 7.83 -12.44 -19.74
C ILE A 228 8.47 -11.07 -19.49
N VAL A 229 8.72 -10.32 -20.55
CA VAL A 229 9.20 -8.93 -20.51
C VAL A 229 8.07 -8.03 -20.97
N VAL A 230 7.66 -7.09 -20.12
CA VAL A 230 6.52 -6.19 -20.37
C VAL A 230 6.92 -4.74 -20.07
N GLN A 231 6.20 -3.81 -20.68
CA GLN A 231 6.28 -2.39 -20.36
C GLN A 231 5.30 -2.01 -19.21
N PRO A 232 5.48 -0.84 -18.56
CA PRO A 232 4.79 -0.51 -17.31
C PRO A 232 3.29 -0.25 -17.48
N GLY A 233 2.86 0.15 -18.68
CA GLY A 233 1.47 0.43 -19.03
C GLY A 233 0.60 -0.82 -19.27
N VAL A 234 1.20 -2.01 -19.28
CA VAL A 234 0.46 -3.28 -19.42
C VAL A 234 -0.45 -3.48 -18.20
N GLY A 235 -1.73 -3.73 -18.43
CA GLY A 235 -2.67 -4.15 -17.38
C GLY A 235 -2.53 -5.64 -17.07
N TRP A 236 -2.65 -6.02 -15.80
CA TRP A 236 -2.38 -7.40 -15.38
C TRP A 236 -3.45 -8.39 -15.86
N MET A 237 -4.70 -7.92 -16.01
CA MET A 237 -5.79 -8.73 -16.53
C MET A 237 -5.59 -9.02 -18.02
N GLU A 238 -5.28 -7.98 -18.80
CA GLU A 238 -4.99 -8.10 -20.23
C GLU A 238 -3.77 -9.01 -20.47
N LEU A 239 -2.73 -8.90 -19.63
CA LEU A 239 -1.59 -9.81 -19.66
C LEU A 239 -2.02 -11.28 -19.51
N ASN A 240 -2.87 -11.58 -18.52
CA ASN A 240 -3.37 -12.94 -18.32
C ASN A 240 -4.29 -13.42 -19.43
N GLU A 241 -5.12 -12.55 -20.00
CA GLU A 241 -5.93 -12.88 -21.18
C GLU A 241 -5.05 -13.22 -22.39
N GLU A 242 -3.98 -12.46 -22.63
CA GLU A 242 -3.03 -12.75 -23.70
C GLU A 242 -2.26 -14.06 -23.48
N LEU A 243 -1.85 -14.35 -22.24
CA LEU A 243 -1.23 -15.63 -21.89
C LEU A 243 -2.18 -16.81 -22.11
N ALA A 244 -3.46 -16.66 -21.76
CA ALA A 244 -4.49 -17.66 -21.98
C ALA A 244 -4.74 -17.92 -23.48
N LYS A 245 -4.79 -16.87 -24.31
CA LYS A 245 -4.94 -17.00 -25.79
C LYS A 245 -3.79 -17.79 -26.42
N ARG A 246 -2.58 -17.70 -25.85
CA ARG A 246 -1.39 -18.44 -26.30
C ARG A 246 -1.43 -19.93 -25.96
N LYS A 247 -2.33 -20.37 -25.06
CA LYS A 247 -2.44 -21.76 -24.60
C LYS A 247 -1.17 -22.33 -23.98
N SER A 248 -0.34 -21.48 -23.39
CA SER A 248 0.95 -21.86 -22.77
C SER A 248 0.82 -22.65 -21.47
N GLY A 249 -0.37 -22.65 -20.85
CA GLY A 249 -0.56 -23.19 -19.50
C GLY A 249 0.11 -22.34 -18.41
N LEU A 250 0.51 -21.10 -18.74
CA LEU A 250 1.13 -20.15 -17.81
C LEU A 250 0.22 -18.95 -17.52
N PHE A 251 0.40 -18.34 -16.35
CA PHE A 251 -0.28 -17.10 -15.95
C PHE A 251 0.58 -16.26 -15.00
N PHE A 252 0.29 -14.97 -14.90
CA PHE A 252 0.85 -14.06 -13.90
C PHE A 252 -0.08 -14.02 -12.66
N PRO A 253 0.39 -14.41 -11.46
CA PRO A 253 -0.54 -14.71 -10.36
C PRO A 253 -0.87 -13.55 -9.42
N VAL A 254 -0.14 -12.44 -9.48
CA VAL A 254 -0.41 -11.26 -8.65
C VAL A 254 -1.67 -10.57 -9.19
N ASP A 255 -2.70 -10.48 -8.36
CA ASP A 255 -4.08 -10.13 -8.77
C ASP A 255 -4.69 -9.00 -7.92
N PRO A 256 -4.14 -7.76 -8.01
CA PRO A 256 -4.71 -6.60 -7.34
C PRO A 256 -6.02 -6.16 -8.03
N GLY A 257 -6.51 -4.97 -7.68
CA GLY A 257 -7.68 -4.36 -8.33
C GLY A 257 -7.63 -4.41 -9.87
N PRO A 258 -8.78 -4.58 -10.56
CA PRO A 258 -8.84 -4.80 -12.02
C PRO A 258 -8.11 -3.79 -12.90
N SER A 259 -8.09 -2.51 -12.49
CA SER A 259 -7.50 -1.40 -13.25
C SER A 259 -6.00 -1.21 -13.02
N ALA A 260 -5.36 -2.06 -12.21
CA ALA A 260 -3.93 -1.93 -11.93
C ALA A 260 -3.06 -2.28 -13.14
N LYS A 261 -2.01 -1.48 -13.34
CA LYS A 261 -1.00 -1.69 -14.37
C LYS A 261 0.33 -2.12 -13.76
N ILE A 262 1.11 -2.92 -14.48
CA ILE A 262 2.34 -3.57 -13.98
C ILE A 262 3.34 -2.56 -13.41
N GLY A 263 3.44 -1.36 -13.98
CA GLY A 263 4.30 -0.29 -13.47
C GLY A 263 3.90 0.17 -12.07
N GLY A 264 2.61 0.44 -11.85
CA GLY A 264 2.07 0.79 -10.54
C GLY A 264 2.24 -0.35 -9.54
N MET A 265 2.00 -1.60 -9.97
CA MET A 265 2.20 -2.81 -9.16
C MET A 265 3.65 -2.92 -8.64
N VAL A 266 4.64 -2.67 -9.51
CA VAL A 266 6.05 -2.59 -9.09
C VAL A 266 6.27 -1.44 -8.13
N GLY A 267 5.72 -0.26 -8.45
CA GLY A 267 5.86 0.94 -7.63
C GLY A 267 5.41 0.76 -6.19
N THR A 268 4.29 0.08 -5.96
CA THR A 268 3.70 -0.09 -4.61
C THR A 268 4.01 -1.43 -3.95
N ASN A 269 4.74 -2.34 -4.62
CA ASN A 269 4.85 -3.74 -4.20
C ASN A 269 3.47 -4.36 -3.93
N CYS A 270 2.51 -4.14 -4.84
CA CYS A 270 1.12 -4.53 -4.61
C CYS A 270 0.96 -6.02 -4.24
N SER A 271 -0.11 -6.31 -3.52
CA SER A 271 -0.54 -7.68 -3.20
C SER A 271 -1.75 -8.08 -4.07
N GLY A 272 -2.70 -8.84 -3.53
CA GLY A 272 -3.88 -9.35 -4.19
C GLY A 272 -4.43 -10.57 -3.46
N THR A 273 -5.58 -11.10 -3.90
CA THR A 273 -6.21 -12.25 -3.22
C THR A 273 -5.36 -13.52 -3.26
N ASN A 274 -4.46 -13.62 -4.24
CA ASN A 274 -3.58 -14.77 -4.40
C ASN A 274 -2.23 -14.64 -3.65
N ALA A 275 -1.99 -13.53 -2.95
CA ALA A 275 -0.70 -13.27 -2.29
C ALA A 275 -0.33 -14.36 -1.27
N VAL A 276 -1.30 -14.86 -0.50
CA VAL A 276 -1.13 -16.00 0.42
C VAL A 276 -0.48 -17.22 -0.22
N ARG A 277 -0.69 -17.46 -1.52
CA ARG A 277 -0.13 -18.60 -2.25
C ARG A 277 1.18 -18.28 -2.95
N TYR A 278 1.26 -17.08 -3.53
CA TYR A 278 2.28 -16.74 -4.52
C TYR A 278 3.22 -15.61 -4.11
N GLY A 279 2.98 -14.93 -3.00
CA GLY A 279 3.69 -13.73 -2.58
C GLY A 279 3.23 -12.47 -3.32
N THR A 280 3.93 -11.36 -3.08
CA THR A 280 3.58 -10.02 -3.62
C THR A 280 4.43 -9.68 -4.83
N MET A 281 4.26 -8.48 -5.41
CA MET A 281 4.96 -8.09 -6.63
C MET A 281 6.49 -8.28 -6.58
N LYS A 282 7.15 -8.00 -5.44
CA LYS A 282 8.60 -8.20 -5.24
C LYS A 282 9.05 -9.63 -5.53
N ASP A 283 8.18 -10.60 -5.23
CA ASP A 283 8.49 -12.01 -5.39
C ASP A 283 8.48 -12.39 -6.87
N TRP A 284 7.76 -11.66 -7.72
CA TRP A 284 7.55 -11.97 -9.14
C TRP A 284 8.49 -11.24 -10.11
N VAL A 285 9.21 -10.23 -9.65
CA VAL A 285 10.15 -9.47 -10.47
C VAL A 285 11.49 -10.19 -10.62
N ILE A 286 11.82 -10.58 -11.85
CA ILE A 286 13.15 -11.08 -12.21
C ILE A 286 14.13 -9.94 -12.36
N ASN A 287 13.84 -8.90 -13.12
CA ASN A 287 14.70 -7.71 -13.25
C ASN A 287 13.89 -6.52 -13.76
N LEU A 288 14.45 -5.33 -13.61
CA LEU A 288 13.86 -4.07 -14.04
C LEU A 288 14.87 -3.30 -14.90
N THR A 289 14.38 -2.66 -15.96
CA THR A 289 15.06 -1.53 -16.60
C THR A 289 14.52 -0.24 -15.95
N VAL A 290 15.41 0.61 -15.44
CA VAL A 290 15.05 1.82 -14.67
C VAL A 290 15.79 3.02 -15.21
N VAL A 291 15.09 4.15 -15.35
CA VAL A 291 15.65 5.46 -15.62
C VAL A 291 15.77 6.23 -14.31
N LEU A 292 17.00 6.60 -13.94
CA LEU A 292 17.30 7.37 -12.72
C LEU A 292 17.03 8.87 -12.92
N ALA A 293 17.16 9.66 -11.84
CA ALA A 293 16.87 11.09 -11.82
C ALA A 293 17.64 11.88 -12.90
N ASP A 294 18.90 11.53 -13.14
CA ASP A 294 19.77 12.13 -14.17
C ASP A 294 19.53 11.59 -15.58
N GLY A 295 18.55 10.69 -15.73
CA GLY A 295 18.23 9.96 -16.96
C GLY A 295 19.18 8.83 -17.30
N THR A 296 20.07 8.41 -16.41
CA THR A 296 20.86 7.18 -16.57
C THR A 296 19.93 5.97 -16.64
N VAL A 297 20.12 5.11 -17.64
CA VAL A 297 19.37 3.86 -17.79
C VAL A 297 20.18 2.72 -17.17
N ILE A 298 19.61 2.06 -16.17
CA ILE A 298 20.21 0.88 -15.54
C ILE A 298 19.33 -0.35 -15.74
N LYS A 299 19.95 -1.53 -15.63
CA LYS A 299 19.25 -2.80 -15.49
C LYS A 299 19.63 -3.42 -14.14
N THR A 300 18.64 -3.71 -13.30
CA THR A 300 18.89 -4.11 -11.90
C THR A 300 19.68 -5.41 -11.77
N LYS A 301 19.45 -6.35 -12.69
CA LYS A 301 20.24 -7.58 -12.88
C LYS A 301 19.94 -8.25 -14.22
N ARG A 302 20.67 -9.32 -14.55
CA ARG A 302 20.41 -10.16 -15.73
C ARG A 302 19.16 -11.04 -15.51
N ARG A 303 18.74 -11.79 -16.54
CA ARG A 303 17.53 -12.63 -16.54
C ARG A 303 17.52 -13.90 -15.65
N PRO A 304 18.64 -14.52 -15.21
CA PRO A 304 18.52 -15.77 -14.45
C PRO A 304 17.78 -15.54 -13.12
N ARG A 305 16.92 -16.49 -12.76
CA ARG A 305 16.09 -16.43 -11.53
C ARG A 305 16.91 -16.33 -10.25
N LYS A 306 18.14 -16.85 -10.27
CA LYS A 306 19.09 -16.81 -9.16
C LYS A 306 20.35 -16.05 -9.57
N THR A 307 20.81 -15.18 -8.68
CA THR A 307 22.10 -14.50 -8.81
C THR A 307 22.54 -13.98 -7.44
N SER A 308 23.85 -13.94 -7.22
CA SER A 308 24.49 -13.29 -6.08
C SER A 308 25.50 -12.23 -6.54
N ALA A 309 25.38 -11.78 -7.79
CA ALA A 309 26.26 -10.76 -8.36
C ALA A 309 25.83 -9.37 -7.89
N GLY A 310 26.50 -8.86 -6.85
CA GLY A 310 26.26 -7.52 -6.29
C GLY A 310 25.01 -7.42 -5.44
N TYR A 311 24.58 -6.19 -5.16
CA TYR A 311 23.39 -5.91 -4.35
C TYR A 311 22.09 -6.22 -5.11
N ASN A 312 21.06 -6.66 -4.38
CA ASN A 312 19.75 -6.91 -4.97
C ASN A 312 18.98 -5.59 -5.20
N LEU A 313 19.25 -4.94 -6.33
CA LEU A 313 18.59 -3.67 -6.67
C LEU A 313 17.08 -3.81 -6.95
N ASN A 314 16.55 -5.01 -7.26
CA ASN A 314 15.09 -5.18 -7.42
C ASN A 314 14.35 -4.74 -6.15
N SER A 315 14.82 -5.17 -4.99
CA SER A 315 14.21 -4.85 -3.70
C SER A 315 14.34 -3.38 -3.32
N LEU A 316 15.18 -2.61 -4.03
CA LEU A 316 15.25 -1.18 -3.82
C LEU A 316 14.18 -0.43 -4.63
N PHE A 317 13.87 -0.88 -5.85
CA PHE A 317 12.91 -0.20 -6.73
C PHE A 317 11.47 -0.70 -6.58
N VAL A 318 11.26 -1.98 -6.29
CA VAL A 318 9.93 -2.52 -6.02
C VAL A 318 9.46 -2.00 -4.66
N GLY A 319 8.31 -1.32 -4.62
CA GLY A 319 7.82 -0.64 -3.42
C GLY A 319 8.46 0.73 -3.17
N SER A 320 9.25 1.26 -4.10
CA SER A 320 9.87 2.60 -3.95
C SER A 320 8.91 3.75 -4.24
N GLU A 321 7.70 3.45 -4.72
CA GLU A 321 6.64 4.43 -5.01
C GLU A 321 7.08 5.54 -5.97
N GLY A 322 7.99 5.19 -6.90
CA GLY A 322 8.53 6.12 -7.89
C GLY A 322 9.53 7.12 -7.34
N THR A 323 9.93 7.00 -6.08
CA THR A 323 10.84 7.96 -5.42
C THR A 323 12.30 7.76 -5.80
N LEU A 324 12.67 6.63 -6.40
CA LEU A 324 14.07 6.30 -6.73
C LEU A 324 14.35 6.24 -8.23
N GLY A 325 13.31 6.23 -9.07
CA GLY A 325 13.45 6.19 -10.52
C GLY A 325 12.18 5.75 -11.23
N LEU A 326 12.24 5.77 -12.55
CA LEU A 326 11.15 5.43 -13.49
C LEU A 326 11.41 4.03 -14.05
N VAL A 327 10.58 3.06 -13.69
CA VAL A 327 10.66 1.69 -14.22
C VAL A 327 10.08 1.65 -15.62
N THR A 328 10.84 1.24 -16.63
CA THR A 328 10.43 1.28 -18.05
C THR A 328 10.30 -0.09 -18.71
N GLU A 329 10.89 -1.14 -18.14
CA GLU A 329 10.69 -2.53 -18.56
C GLU A 329 10.75 -3.44 -17.35
N ILE A 330 9.87 -4.45 -17.31
CA ILE A 330 9.71 -5.36 -16.19
C ILE A 330 9.82 -6.79 -16.73
N THR A 331 10.79 -7.56 -16.24
CA THR A 331 10.82 -9.01 -16.48
C THR A 331 10.15 -9.72 -15.31
N LEU A 332 9.08 -10.46 -15.58
CA LEU A 332 8.26 -11.17 -14.58
C LEU A 332 8.39 -12.68 -14.75
N LYS A 333 8.38 -13.41 -13.62
CA LYS A 333 8.12 -14.85 -13.63
C LYS A 333 6.66 -15.11 -14.02
N LEU A 334 6.37 -16.32 -14.49
CA LEU A 334 5.03 -16.85 -14.68
C LEU A 334 4.83 -18.14 -13.87
N ALA A 335 3.61 -18.35 -13.41
CA ALA A 335 3.16 -19.54 -12.71
C ALA A 335 2.47 -20.51 -13.69
N VAL A 336 2.44 -21.80 -13.33
CA VAL A 336 1.65 -22.79 -14.08
C VAL A 336 0.20 -22.71 -13.64
N VAL A 337 -0.73 -22.72 -14.60
CA VAL A 337 -2.17 -22.79 -14.33
C VAL A 337 -2.48 -24.12 -13.61
N PRO A 338 -3.04 -24.08 -12.39
CA PRO A 338 -3.45 -25.27 -11.65
C PRO A 338 -4.42 -26.17 -12.42
N GLN A 339 -4.36 -27.48 -12.18
CA GLN A 339 -5.26 -28.46 -12.81
C GLN A 339 -6.70 -28.33 -12.31
N GLU A 340 -6.86 -28.03 -11.02
CA GLU A 340 -8.15 -27.92 -10.35
C GLU A 340 -8.22 -26.61 -9.56
N PHE A 341 -9.38 -25.98 -9.58
CA PHE A 341 -9.77 -24.89 -8.69
C PHE A 341 -11.07 -25.25 -7.97
N SER A 342 -11.18 -24.85 -6.70
CA SER A 342 -12.44 -24.95 -5.97
C SER A 342 -12.61 -23.73 -5.09
N VAL A 343 -13.86 -23.28 -4.95
CA VAL A 343 -14.23 -22.17 -4.08
C VAL A 343 -15.10 -22.70 -2.95
N ALA A 344 -14.82 -22.24 -1.74
CA ALA A 344 -15.65 -22.53 -0.59
C ALA A 344 -15.97 -21.28 0.22
N VAL A 345 -17.17 -21.23 0.80
CA VAL A 345 -17.60 -20.15 1.68
C VAL A 345 -18.13 -20.73 2.98
N VAL A 346 -17.78 -20.10 4.10
CA VAL A 346 -18.25 -20.50 5.43
C VAL A 346 -18.56 -19.27 6.27
N THR A 347 -19.70 -19.31 6.96
CA THR A 347 -20.16 -18.26 7.87
C THR A 347 -19.80 -18.58 9.31
N PHE A 348 -19.57 -17.54 10.11
CA PHE A 348 -19.19 -17.63 11.52
C PHE A 348 -20.13 -16.78 12.39
N PRO A 349 -20.26 -17.10 13.68
CA PRO A 349 -21.09 -16.33 14.59
C PRO A 349 -20.49 -14.96 14.98
N SER A 350 -19.17 -14.77 14.82
CA SER A 350 -18.49 -13.49 15.07
C SER A 350 -17.25 -13.35 14.19
N ILE A 351 -16.78 -12.11 14.01
CA ILE A 351 -15.57 -11.81 13.23
C ILE A 351 -14.31 -12.39 13.90
N ARG A 352 -14.29 -12.45 15.24
CA ARG A 352 -13.21 -13.04 16.03
C ARG A 352 -13.03 -14.53 15.71
N GLU A 353 -14.13 -15.29 15.66
CA GLU A 353 -14.10 -16.73 15.34
C GLU A 353 -13.64 -16.97 13.89
N ALA A 354 -14.10 -16.14 12.94
CA ALA A 354 -13.64 -16.19 11.56
C ALA A 354 -12.13 -15.93 11.45
N ALA A 355 -11.63 -14.85 12.07
CA ALA A 355 -10.20 -14.52 12.06
C ALA A 355 -9.34 -15.57 12.77
N ALA A 356 -9.83 -16.15 13.88
CA ALA A 356 -9.14 -17.24 14.59
C ALA A 356 -9.08 -18.54 13.78
N ALA A 357 -10.13 -18.85 13.01
CA ALA A 357 -10.13 -19.96 12.07
C ALA A 357 -9.09 -19.75 10.96
N ALA A 358 -9.06 -18.56 10.35
CA ALA A 358 -8.08 -18.21 9.33
C ALA A 358 -6.64 -18.36 9.84
N ALA A 359 -6.32 -17.80 11.01
CA ALA A 359 -5.01 -17.95 11.64
C ALA A 359 -4.65 -19.42 11.92
N SER A 360 -5.64 -20.25 12.28
CA SER A 360 -5.43 -21.68 12.52
C SER A 360 -5.18 -22.48 11.24
N VAL A 361 -5.84 -22.11 10.13
CA VAL A 361 -5.56 -22.68 8.79
C VAL A 361 -4.10 -22.41 8.40
N MET A 362 -3.63 -21.17 8.55
CA MET A 362 -2.25 -20.81 8.22
C MET A 362 -1.22 -21.52 9.11
N ARG A 363 -1.47 -21.59 10.43
CA ARG A 363 -0.57 -22.31 11.37
C ARG A 363 -0.53 -23.81 11.14
N ALA A 364 -1.58 -24.39 10.56
CA ALA A 364 -1.60 -25.79 10.16
C ALA A 364 -0.80 -26.06 8.86
N GLY A 365 -0.31 -25.00 8.18
CA GLY A 365 0.46 -25.12 6.94
C GLY A 365 -0.38 -25.50 5.72
N ILE A 366 -1.71 -25.40 5.83
CA ILE A 366 -2.63 -25.79 4.75
C ILE A 366 -2.50 -24.80 3.60
N GLN A 367 -2.31 -25.33 2.40
CA GLN A 367 -2.14 -24.51 1.20
C GLN A 367 -3.51 -24.08 0.65
N VAL A 368 -3.72 -22.77 0.58
CA VAL A 368 -4.88 -22.14 -0.05
C VAL A 368 -4.41 -21.24 -1.18
N ALA A 369 -5.21 -21.11 -2.23
CA ALA A 369 -4.94 -20.18 -3.33
C ALA A 369 -5.31 -18.74 -2.93
N ALA A 370 -6.38 -18.59 -2.15
CA ALA A 370 -6.82 -17.33 -1.54
C ALA A 370 -7.56 -17.63 -0.24
N MET A 371 -7.48 -16.73 0.73
CA MET A 371 -8.29 -16.78 1.94
C MET A 371 -8.65 -15.35 2.34
N GLU A 372 -9.94 -15.04 2.21
CA GLU A 372 -10.48 -13.69 2.36
C GLU A 372 -11.53 -13.67 3.46
N ILE A 373 -11.65 -12.54 4.16
CA ILE A 373 -12.68 -12.31 5.18
C ILE A 373 -13.57 -11.14 4.79
N MET A 374 -14.84 -11.20 5.17
CA MET A 374 -15.78 -10.08 5.15
C MET A 374 -16.63 -10.12 6.42
N ASP A 375 -16.86 -8.97 7.05
CA ASP A 375 -17.78 -8.87 8.18
C ASP A 375 -19.24 -8.82 7.74
N GLU A 376 -20.15 -8.88 8.71
CA GLU A 376 -21.59 -8.84 8.43
C GLU A 376 -22.05 -7.54 7.75
N VAL A 377 -21.36 -6.42 8.02
CA VAL A 377 -21.66 -5.13 7.38
C VAL A 377 -21.32 -5.20 5.91
N GLN A 378 -20.13 -5.70 5.56
CA GLN A 378 -19.75 -5.89 4.17
C GLN A 378 -20.69 -6.88 3.45
N MET A 379 -21.08 -7.97 4.10
CA MET A 379 -22.04 -8.91 3.51
C MET A 379 -23.42 -8.27 3.27
N ARG A 380 -23.87 -7.38 4.16
CA ARG A 380 -25.08 -6.55 3.95
C ARG A 380 -24.89 -5.60 2.77
N VAL A 381 -23.75 -4.91 2.68
CA VAL A 381 -23.42 -4.01 1.57
C VAL A 381 -23.50 -4.74 0.22
N VAL A 382 -22.98 -5.97 0.14
CA VAL A 382 -23.08 -6.82 -1.06
C VAL A 382 -24.53 -7.16 -1.41
N ASN A 383 -25.38 -7.44 -0.41
CA ASN A 383 -26.81 -7.68 -0.65
C ASN A 383 -27.52 -6.43 -1.16
N LEU A 384 -27.26 -5.27 -0.55
CA LEU A 384 -27.90 -3.99 -0.89
C LEU A 384 -27.55 -3.52 -2.30
N SER A 385 -26.32 -3.75 -2.76
CA SER A 385 -25.91 -3.33 -4.11
C SER A 385 -26.59 -4.12 -5.22
N GLY A 386 -27.08 -5.33 -4.93
CA GLY A 386 -27.72 -6.22 -5.91
C GLY A 386 -26.78 -6.84 -6.95
N PHE A 387 -25.46 -6.63 -6.87
CA PHE A 387 -24.49 -7.13 -7.85
C PHE A 387 -24.33 -8.65 -7.84
N THR A 388 -24.73 -9.30 -6.76
CA THR A 388 -24.68 -10.77 -6.63
C THR A 388 -26.05 -11.44 -6.86
N ALA A 389 -27.05 -10.70 -7.35
CA ALA A 389 -28.37 -11.23 -7.67
C ALA A 389 -28.29 -12.38 -8.72
N PRO A 390 -29.15 -13.41 -8.61
CA PRO A 390 -30.28 -13.55 -7.68
C PRO A 390 -29.90 -14.10 -6.30
N ARG A 391 -28.61 -14.34 -6.01
CA ARG A 391 -28.18 -14.87 -4.71
C ARG A 391 -28.28 -13.78 -3.66
N LYS A 392 -28.83 -14.14 -2.50
CA LYS A 392 -28.82 -13.31 -1.29
C LYS A 392 -27.95 -14.00 -0.24
N TRP A 393 -27.00 -13.27 0.31
CA TRP A 393 -26.05 -13.78 1.29
C TRP A 393 -26.58 -13.65 2.71
N ARG A 394 -26.12 -14.54 3.59
CA ARG A 394 -26.30 -14.36 5.03
C ARG A 394 -25.40 -13.22 5.50
N GLU A 395 -25.98 -12.27 6.21
CA GLU A 395 -25.26 -11.12 6.79
C GLU A 395 -24.57 -11.55 8.08
N LEU A 396 -23.54 -12.37 7.94
CA LEU A 396 -22.69 -12.86 9.02
C LEU A 396 -21.23 -12.74 8.61
N PRO A 397 -20.30 -12.65 9.57
CA PRO A 397 -18.88 -12.77 9.27
C PRO A 397 -18.60 -14.03 8.46
N THR A 398 -17.86 -13.88 7.36
CA THR A 398 -17.73 -14.91 6.33
C THR A 398 -16.29 -15.04 5.87
N LEU A 399 -15.78 -16.27 5.81
CA LEU A 399 -14.53 -16.57 5.11
C LEU A 399 -14.82 -17.13 3.72
N PHE A 400 -14.01 -16.69 2.75
CA PHE A 400 -13.99 -17.17 1.39
C PHE A 400 -12.64 -17.82 1.12
N PHE A 401 -12.67 -19.02 0.57
CA PHE A 401 -11.48 -19.79 0.23
C PHE A 401 -11.45 -20.05 -1.27
N LYS A 402 -10.27 -19.94 -1.86
CA LYS A 402 -9.92 -20.64 -3.09
C LYS A 402 -8.91 -21.73 -2.77
N PHE A 403 -9.14 -22.91 -3.34
CA PHE A 403 -8.19 -24.01 -3.34
C PHE A 403 -7.71 -24.22 -4.78
N SER A 404 -6.44 -24.57 -4.93
CA SER A 404 -5.88 -24.90 -6.23
C SER A 404 -4.82 -26.00 -6.12
N GLY A 405 -4.68 -26.80 -7.16
CA GLY A 405 -3.70 -27.87 -7.21
C GLY A 405 -4.17 -29.05 -8.05
N THR A 406 -3.82 -30.27 -7.61
CA THR A 406 -4.43 -31.50 -8.14
C THR A 406 -5.77 -31.75 -7.45
N LYS A 407 -6.66 -32.51 -8.09
CA LYS A 407 -7.95 -32.88 -7.52
C LYS A 407 -7.84 -33.48 -6.10
N ALA A 408 -6.85 -34.36 -5.87
CA ALA A 408 -6.62 -34.98 -4.57
C ALA A 408 -6.18 -33.96 -3.51
N SER A 409 -5.24 -33.07 -3.84
CA SER A 409 -4.75 -32.04 -2.91
C SER A 409 -5.85 -31.04 -2.56
N VAL A 410 -6.68 -30.63 -3.53
CA VAL A 410 -7.83 -29.76 -3.29
C VAL A 410 -8.81 -30.41 -2.30
N GLN A 411 -9.15 -31.69 -2.51
CA GLN A 411 -10.06 -32.42 -1.62
C GLN A 411 -9.50 -32.57 -0.19
N GLU A 412 -8.21 -32.83 -0.06
CA GLU A 412 -7.52 -32.92 1.23
C GLU A 412 -7.53 -31.57 1.96
N ASN A 413 -7.12 -30.49 1.29
CA ASN A 413 -7.10 -29.14 1.85
C ASN A 413 -8.50 -28.71 2.31
N ILE A 414 -9.52 -28.95 1.49
CA ILE A 414 -10.92 -28.71 1.86
C ILE A 414 -11.29 -29.44 3.15
N SER A 415 -10.97 -30.73 3.25
CA SER A 415 -11.32 -31.55 4.42
C SER A 415 -10.66 -31.02 5.70
N MET A 416 -9.39 -30.63 5.61
CA MET A 416 -8.65 -30.05 6.75
C MET A 416 -9.20 -28.68 7.15
N VAL A 417 -9.47 -27.78 6.19
CA VAL A 417 -10.03 -26.45 6.47
C VAL A 417 -11.42 -26.57 7.09
N SER A 418 -12.27 -27.48 6.59
CA SER A 418 -13.59 -27.72 7.17
C SER A 418 -13.50 -28.24 8.62
N ALA A 419 -12.52 -29.08 8.94
CA ALA A 419 -12.32 -29.53 10.32
C ALA A 419 -11.92 -28.36 11.25
N ILE A 420 -11.01 -27.50 10.80
CA ILE A 420 -10.58 -26.31 11.56
C ILE A 420 -11.75 -25.34 11.76
N ALA A 421 -12.50 -25.03 10.70
CA ALA A 421 -13.61 -24.11 10.81
C ALA A 421 -14.69 -24.58 11.80
N LYS A 422 -14.98 -25.89 11.86
CA LYS A 422 -15.88 -26.47 12.87
C LYS A 422 -15.39 -26.26 14.31
N VAL A 423 -14.08 -26.38 14.55
CA VAL A 423 -13.49 -26.11 15.87
C VAL A 423 -13.74 -24.66 16.32
N HIS A 424 -13.69 -23.72 15.38
CA HIS A 424 -14.01 -22.30 15.59
C HIS A 424 -15.47 -21.95 15.31
N ARG A 425 -16.38 -22.93 15.47
CA ARG A 425 -17.84 -22.74 15.38
C ARG A 425 -18.34 -22.21 14.03
N GLY A 426 -17.58 -22.41 12.96
CA GLY A 426 -18.01 -22.16 11.59
C GLY A 426 -19.20 -23.04 11.23
N GLY A 427 -20.11 -22.49 10.41
CA GLY A 427 -21.24 -23.22 9.86
C GLY A 427 -20.84 -24.22 8.79
N ASP A 428 -21.83 -24.72 8.06
CA ASP A 428 -21.60 -25.60 6.93
C ASP A 428 -20.88 -24.86 5.79
N PHE A 429 -20.00 -25.57 5.10
CA PHE A 429 -19.31 -25.05 3.94
C PHE A 429 -20.21 -25.14 2.72
N GLU A 430 -20.33 -24.03 2.00
CA GLU A 430 -20.86 -24.01 0.64
C GLU A 430 -19.70 -24.19 -0.34
N PHE A 431 -19.67 -25.33 -1.03
CA PHE A 431 -18.66 -25.64 -2.04
C PHE A 431 -19.23 -25.47 -3.45
N ALA A 432 -18.41 -24.90 -4.32
CA ALA A 432 -18.72 -24.90 -5.74
C ALA A 432 -18.55 -26.30 -6.35
N LYS A 433 -19.55 -26.75 -7.11
CA LYS A 433 -19.56 -28.02 -7.84
C LYS A 433 -19.09 -27.88 -9.28
N ASP A 434 -19.16 -26.66 -9.82
CA ASP A 434 -18.79 -26.33 -11.19
C ASP A 434 -18.26 -24.88 -11.30
N ASP A 435 -17.72 -24.52 -12.46
CA ASP A 435 -17.14 -23.19 -12.72
C ASP A 435 -18.14 -22.04 -12.53
N LYS A 436 -19.43 -22.29 -12.77
CA LYS A 436 -20.47 -21.27 -12.62
C LYS A 436 -20.70 -20.99 -11.13
N GLU A 437 -20.77 -22.04 -10.32
CA GLU A 437 -20.90 -21.92 -8.87
C GLU A 437 -19.62 -21.34 -8.25
N GLN A 438 -18.43 -21.64 -8.78
CA GLN A 438 -17.17 -21.01 -8.35
C GLN A 438 -17.23 -19.50 -8.53
N LYS A 439 -17.63 -19.04 -9.73
CA LYS A 439 -17.79 -17.61 -10.03
C LYS A 439 -18.84 -16.97 -9.13
N LEU A 440 -19.97 -17.66 -8.91
CA LEU A 440 -21.04 -17.15 -8.06
C LEU A 440 -20.60 -17.03 -6.59
N LEU A 441 -19.95 -18.05 -6.03
CA LEU A 441 -19.50 -18.02 -4.65
C LEU A 441 -18.41 -16.98 -4.42
N TRP A 442 -17.51 -16.80 -5.40
CA TRP A 442 -16.47 -15.77 -5.33
C TRP A 442 -16.98 -14.35 -5.61
N SER A 443 -18.16 -14.20 -6.21
CA SER A 443 -18.69 -12.90 -6.62
C SER A 443 -18.83 -11.91 -5.48
N ALA A 444 -19.24 -12.33 -4.27
CA ALA A 444 -19.35 -11.43 -3.12
C ALA A 444 -18.02 -10.74 -2.81
N ARG A 445 -16.91 -11.50 -2.81
CA ARG A 445 -15.58 -10.95 -2.59
C ARG A 445 -15.10 -10.09 -3.75
N LYS A 446 -15.36 -10.51 -4.99
CA LYS A 446 -14.97 -9.77 -6.20
C LYS A 446 -15.67 -8.42 -6.30
N GLU A 447 -16.96 -8.37 -5.95
CA GLU A 447 -17.80 -7.19 -6.06
C GLU A 447 -17.73 -6.28 -4.83
N SER A 448 -16.99 -6.65 -3.77
CA SER A 448 -17.01 -5.96 -2.47
C SER A 448 -16.77 -4.45 -2.54
N LEU A 449 -15.74 -4.03 -3.28
CA LEU A 449 -15.42 -2.61 -3.46
C LEU A 449 -16.55 -1.90 -4.23
N TRP A 450 -16.98 -2.49 -5.34
CA TRP A 450 -18.06 -1.93 -6.17
C TRP A 450 -19.36 -1.81 -5.38
N SER A 451 -19.70 -2.81 -4.57
CA SER A 451 -20.88 -2.79 -3.71
C SER A 451 -20.84 -1.63 -2.72
N MET A 452 -19.68 -1.34 -2.12
CA MET A 452 -19.52 -0.21 -1.22
C MET A 452 -19.65 1.13 -1.95
N LEU A 453 -19.02 1.25 -3.13
CA LEU A 453 -19.11 2.44 -3.96
C LEU A 453 -20.53 2.70 -4.49
N ALA A 454 -21.30 1.65 -4.79
CA ALA A 454 -22.67 1.76 -5.26
C ALA A 454 -23.64 2.32 -4.20
N LEU A 455 -23.27 2.26 -2.92
CA LEU A 455 -24.04 2.85 -1.83
C LEU A 455 -23.65 4.30 -1.53
N ARG A 456 -22.64 4.85 -2.20
CA ARG A 456 -22.24 6.25 -2.03
C ARG A 456 -23.40 7.17 -2.40
N LYS A 457 -23.73 8.08 -1.50
CA LYS A 457 -24.57 9.25 -1.78
C LYS A 457 -23.72 10.33 -2.45
N GLU A 458 -24.35 11.22 -3.20
CA GLU A 458 -23.67 12.39 -3.76
C GLU A 458 -23.00 13.20 -2.64
N GLY A 459 -21.70 13.48 -2.77
CA GLY A 459 -20.92 14.17 -1.75
C GLY A 459 -20.37 13.30 -0.61
N SER A 460 -20.67 12.00 -0.59
CA SER A 460 -20.02 11.03 0.32
C SER A 460 -18.71 10.51 -0.26
N GLU A 461 -17.77 10.21 0.62
CA GLU A 461 -16.44 9.68 0.34
C GLU A 461 -16.28 8.31 0.98
N VAL A 462 -15.31 7.52 0.49
CA VAL A 462 -14.92 6.25 1.10
C VAL A 462 -13.44 6.31 1.42
N TRP A 463 -13.10 6.21 2.70
CA TRP A 463 -11.74 5.99 3.14
C TRP A 463 -11.47 4.49 3.16
N SER A 464 -10.64 4.02 2.22
CA SER A 464 -10.09 2.66 2.24
C SER A 464 -8.71 2.71 2.86
N THR A 465 -8.46 1.89 3.88
CA THR A 465 -7.15 1.78 4.52
C THR A 465 -6.89 0.35 4.95
N ASP A 466 -5.63 0.05 5.24
CA ASP A 466 -5.14 -1.29 5.51
C ASP A 466 -4.05 -1.31 6.60
N VAL A 467 -3.94 -2.44 7.29
CA VAL A 467 -2.82 -2.81 8.17
C VAL A 467 -2.60 -4.32 8.08
N ALA A 468 -1.43 -4.80 8.49
CA ALA A 468 -1.19 -6.22 8.68
C ALA A 468 -0.53 -6.49 10.02
N VAL A 469 -0.84 -7.64 10.63
CA VAL A 469 -0.29 -8.05 11.94
C VAL A 469 0.14 -9.52 11.91
N PRO A 470 1.02 -9.96 12.84
CA PRO A 470 1.26 -11.38 13.04
C PRO A 470 -0.05 -12.15 13.29
N PHE A 471 -0.17 -13.38 12.76
CA PHE A 471 -1.39 -14.19 12.87
C PHE A 471 -1.88 -14.39 14.33
N SER A 472 -0.99 -14.32 15.31
CA SER A 472 -1.32 -14.40 16.74
C SER A 472 -2.11 -13.20 17.27
N ARG A 473 -2.23 -12.11 16.50
CA ARG A 473 -2.91 -10.86 16.88
C ARG A 473 -4.12 -10.56 15.99
N LEU A 474 -4.32 -11.33 14.92
CA LEU A 474 -5.28 -11.04 13.86
C LEU A 474 -6.73 -10.93 14.37
N ALA A 475 -7.16 -11.88 15.20
CA ALA A 475 -8.51 -11.85 15.77
C ALA A 475 -8.71 -10.68 16.74
N ASP A 476 -7.68 -10.31 17.51
CA ASP A 476 -7.74 -9.22 18.48
C ASP A 476 -7.84 -7.86 17.78
N ILE A 477 -6.98 -7.59 16.79
CA ILE A 477 -7.00 -6.30 16.11
C ILE A 477 -8.30 -6.06 15.35
N ILE A 478 -8.81 -7.07 14.64
CA ILE A 478 -10.04 -6.92 13.84
C ILE A 478 -11.25 -6.67 14.75
N GLU A 479 -11.34 -7.40 15.87
CA GLU A 479 -12.44 -7.22 16.82
C GLU A 479 -12.42 -5.84 17.48
N VAL A 480 -11.26 -5.38 17.94
CA VAL A 480 -11.12 -4.08 18.59
C VAL A 480 -11.35 -2.94 17.60
N SER A 481 -10.81 -3.05 16.39
CA SER A 481 -11.01 -2.06 15.34
C SER A 481 -12.47 -1.96 14.88
N LYS A 482 -13.14 -3.11 14.67
CA LYS A 482 -14.58 -3.14 14.39
C LYS A 482 -15.40 -2.51 15.51
N LYS A 483 -15.08 -2.83 16.77
CA LYS A 483 -15.76 -2.23 17.92
C LYS A 483 -15.61 -0.71 17.95
N GLU A 484 -14.43 -0.18 17.62
CA GLU A 484 -14.23 1.26 17.59
C GLU A 484 -15.05 1.94 16.48
N MET A 485 -15.10 1.36 15.26
CA MET A 485 -15.96 1.89 14.19
C MET A 485 -17.42 1.98 14.65
N ASP A 486 -17.90 0.95 15.33
CA ASP A 486 -19.23 0.90 15.94
C ASP A 486 -19.43 1.99 17.01
N ASP A 487 -18.48 2.14 17.94
CA ASP A 487 -18.55 3.12 19.04
C ASP A 487 -18.50 4.57 18.53
N LEU A 488 -17.82 4.82 17.41
CA LEU A 488 -17.76 6.12 16.73
C LEU A 488 -19.03 6.42 15.90
N GLY A 489 -19.87 5.40 15.67
CA GLY A 489 -21.06 5.48 14.84
C GLY A 489 -20.77 5.59 13.34
N LEU A 490 -19.63 5.05 12.89
CA LEU A 490 -19.22 5.10 11.49
C LEU A 490 -19.93 4.00 10.68
N PHE A 491 -20.34 4.32 9.45
CA PHE A 491 -20.76 3.30 8.50
C PHE A 491 -19.53 2.72 7.82
N ALA A 492 -19.04 1.62 8.36
CA ALA A 492 -17.80 1.02 7.93
C ALA A 492 -17.85 -0.51 8.00
N SER A 493 -17.00 -1.13 7.21
CA SER A 493 -16.94 -2.58 7.08
C SER A 493 -15.50 -3.08 7.12
N VAL A 494 -15.35 -4.35 7.51
CA VAL A 494 -14.08 -5.08 7.45
C VAL A 494 -14.12 -6.06 6.30
N LEU A 495 -13.03 -6.05 5.53
CA LEU A 495 -12.71 -7.09 4.56
C LEU A 495 -11.20 -7.32 4.52
N GLY A 496 -10.73 -8.41 3.93
CA GLY A 496 -9.32 -8.45 3.55
C GLY A 496 -8.69 -9.80 3.27
N HIS A 497 -7.42 -9.70 2.92
CA HIS A 497 -6.47 -10.78 2.63
C HIS A 497 -6.01 -11.45 3.93
N ILE A 498 -6.97 -12.10 4.61
CA ILE A 498 -6.77 -12.62 5.96
C ILE A 498 -5.70 -13.74 6.01
N GLY A 499 -5.44 -14.40 4.87
CA GLY A 499 -4.36 -15.36 4.70
C GLY A 499 -2.96 -14.81 4.88
N ASP A 500 -2.77 -13.51 4.68
CA ASP A 500 -1.49 -12.82 4.84
C ASP A 500 -1.41 -12.01 6.14
N GLY A 501 -2.45 -12.10 6.98
CA GLY A 501 -2.57 -11.31 8.20
C GLY A 501 -2.96 -9.85 7.93
N ASN A 502 -3.40 -9.54 6.72
CA ASN A 502 -3.81 -8.21 6.28
C ASN A 502 -5.34 -8.07 6.27
N PHE A 503 -5.83 -6.96 6.80
CA PHE A 503 -7.23 -6.57 6.67
C PHE A 503 -7.36 -5.07 6.37
N HIS A 504 -8.55 -4.72 5.89
CA HIS A 504 -8.91 -3.39 5.43
C HIS A 504 -10.15 -2.91 6.19
N GLU A 505 -10.20 -1.61 6.39
CA GLU A 505 -11.42 -0.90 6.75
C GLU A 505 -11.85 -0.06 5.54
N SER A 506 -13.13 -0.18 5.18
CA SER A 506 -13.78 0.70 4.22
C SER A 506 -14.80 1.55 4.95
N ILE A 507 -14.52 2.85 5.09
CA ILE A 507 -15.28 3.77 5.94
C ILE A 507 -15.95 4.82 5.06
N MET A 508 -17.29 4.86 5.05
CA MET A 508 -18.03 5.91 4.33
C MET A 508 -18.28 7.11 5.25
N TYR A 509 -18.08 8.31 4.72
CA TYR A 509 -18.30 9.56 5.46
C TYR A 509 -18.63 10.72 4.52
N GLU A 510 -19.15 11.82 5.07
CA GLU A 510 -19.41 13.05 4.33
C GLU A 510 -18.54 14.18 4.88
N SER A 511 -17.53 14.63 4.12
CA SER A 511 -16.63 15.73 4.55
C SER A 511 -17.34 17.05 4.86
N ARG A 512 -18.59 17.22 4.39
CA ARG A 512 -19.40 18.42 4.63
C ARG A 512 -20.08 18.40 6.00
N VAL A 513 -20.21 17.23 6.63
CA VAL A 513 -20.79 17.08 7.96
C VAL A 513 -19.69 17.33 9.00
N PRO A 514 -19.82 18.38 9.84
CA PRO A 514 -18.79 18.71 10.81
C PRO A 514 -18.49 17.55 11.77
N GLY A 515 -17.22 17.18 11.92
CA GLY A 515 -16.78 16.15 12.86
C GLY A 515 -16.75 14.73 12.28
N GLU A 516 -17.35 14.45 11.10
CA GLU A 516 -17.31 13.10 10.54
C GLU A 516 -15.92 12.71 10.08
N LYS A 517 -15.27 13.57 9.29
CA LYS A 517 -13.92 13.31 8.79
C LYS A 517 -12.92 13.12 9.95
N GLU A 518 -13.03 13.93 11.00
CA GLU A 518 -12.18 13.83 12.18
C GLU A 518 -12.34 12.49 12.91
N LYS A 519 -13.57 11.95 12.99
CA LYS A 519 -13.81 10.60 13.53
C LYS A 519 -13.18 9.52 12.65
N VAL A 520 -13.29 9.64 11.33
CA VAL A 520 -12.65 8.69 10.40
C VAL A 520 -11.14 8.73 10.56
N GLU A 521 -10.52 9.92 10.53
CA GLU A 521 -9.08 10.08 10.74
C GLU A 521 -8.62 9.50 12.09
N GLN A 522 -9.40 9.72 13.15
CA GLN A 522 -9.12 9.15 14.47
C GLN A 522 -9.17 7.62 14.45
N CYS A 523 -10.18 7.02 13.81
CA CYS A 523 -10.33 5.58 13.66
C CYS A 523 -9.13 4.98 12.91
N VAL A 524 -8.76 5.56 11.77
CA VAL A 524 -7.63 5.11 10.94
C VAL A 524 -6.32 5.20 11.70
N LYS A 525 -6.05 6.33 12.38
CA LYS A 525 -4.83 6.51 13.20
C LYS A 525 -4.76 5.52 14.36
N ASN A 526 -5.88 5.25 15.01
CA ASN A 526 -5.96 4.26 16.09
C ASN A 526 -5.74 2.83 15.59
N MET A 527 -6.32 2.46 14.45
CA MET A 527 -6.07 1.17 13.82
C MET A 527 -4.59 0.98 13.50
N VAL A 528 -3.96 1.96 12.84
CA VAL A 528 -2.53 1.92 12.51
C VAL A 528 -1.68 1.80 13.78
N LYS A 529 -1.93 2.64 14.78
CA LYS A 529 -1.19 2.59 16.04
C LYS A 529 -1.33 1.22 16.73
N ARG A 530 -2.54 0.66 16.78
CA ARG A 530 -2.78 -0.67 17.33
C ARG A 530 -2.01 -1.75 16.57
N ALA A 531 -1.98 -1.69 15.25
CA ALA A 531 -1.21 -2.64 14.45
C ALA A 531 0.28 -2.59 14.81
N LEU A 532 0.86 -1.40 14.90
CA LEU A 532 2.26 -1.22 15.29
C LEU A 532 2.54 -1.69 16.73
N ASP A 533 1.65 -1.38 17.68
CA ASP A 533 1.74 -1.87 19.08
C ASP A 533 1.65 -3.41 19.15
N MET A 534 1.09 -4.05 18.12
CA MET A 534 0.96 -5.50 17.96
C MET A 534 2.04 -6.13 17.07
N GLU A 535 3.17 -5.45 16.86
CA GLU A 535 4.29 -5.90 16.01
C GLU A 535 3.89 -6.06 14.52
N GLY A 536 2.84 -5.37 14.10
CA GLY A 536 2.39 -5.30 12.72
C GLY A 536 3.01 -4.13 11.94
N THR A 537 2.37 -3.80 10.82
CA THR A 537 2.79 -2.73 9.89
C THR A 537 1.65 -1.74 9.63
N CYS A 538 1.99 -0.49 9.34
CA CYS A 538 1.03 0.56 9.04
C CYS A 538 0.35 0.43 7.67
N THR A 539 0.82 -0.46 6.81
CA THR A 539 0.20 -0.80 5.53
C THR A 539 0.58 -2.23 5.14
N GLY A 540 -0.40 -3.02 4.70
CA GLY A 540 -0.16 -4.35 4.15
C GLY A 540 0.24 -4.30 2.67
N GLU A 541 -0.42 -3.43 1.90
CA GLU A 541 -0.28 -3.39 0.44
C GLU A 541 -0.48 -2.01 -0.24
N HIS A 542 -1.11 -1.03 0.41
CA HIS A 542 -1.43 0.25 -0.24
C HIS A 542 -0.23 1.21 -0.39
N GLY A 543 0.83 1.00 0.40
CA GLY A 543 2.02 1.84 0.40
C GLY A 543 1.92 3.01 1.38
N ILE A 544 2.82 3.99 1.24
CA ILE A 544 2.93 5.11 2.18
C ILE A 544 2.41 6.42 1.57
N GLY A 545 2.81 6.71 0.34
CA GLY A 545 2.47 7.91 -0.40
C GLY A 545 2.65 9.19 0.42
N ILE A 546 1.63 10.03 0.40
CA ILE A 546 1.50 11.19 1.30
C ILE A 546 0.76 10.78 2.58
N GLY A 547 -0.22 9.88 2.48
CA GLY A 547 -1.21 9.61 3.53
C GLY A 547 -0.62 9.01 4.80
N LYS A 548 0.42 8.17 4.68
CA LYS A 548 0.97 7.37 5.80
C LYS A 548 2.39 7.74 6.22
N LYS A 549 2.91 8.91 5.86
CA LYS A 549 4.29 9.32 6.21
C LYS A 549 4.55 9.35 7.72
N GLU A 550 3.58 9.85 8.49
CA GLU A 550 3.65 9.83 9.95
C GLU A 550 3.68 8.40 10.50
N ALA A 551 2.90 7.51 9.90
CA ALA A 551 2.86 6.10 10.27
C ALA A 551 4.17 5.36 9.93
N LEU A 552 4.78 5.65 8.78
CA LEU A 552 6.10 5.13 8.44
C LEU A 552 7.15 5.57 9.48
N LEU A 553 7.12 6.84 9.89
CA LEU A 553 8.02 7.33 10.95
C LEU A 553 7.80 6.60 12.28
N MET A 554 6.55 6.30 12.65
CA MET A 554 6.23 5.51 13.84
C MET A 554 6.73 4.07 13.73
N GLU A 555 6.60 3.44 12.56
CA GLU A 555 6.98 2.04 12.34
C GLU A 555 8.50 1.83 12.34
N VAL A 556 9.24 2.59 11.51
CA VAL A 556 10.68 2.31 11.29
C VAL A 556 11.61 3.23 12.06
N GLY A 557 11.09 4.32 12.62
CA GLY A 557 11.86 5.31 13.37
C GLY A 557 12.74 6.21 12.50
N LYS A 558 13.34 7.22 13.14
CA LYS A 558 14.10 8.28 12.47
C LYS A 558 15.37 7.76 11.79
N ASP A 559 16.09 6.83 12.41
CA ASP A 559 17.37 6.35 11.87
C ASP A 559 17.17 5.51 10.61
N THR A 560 16.18 4.60 10.60
CA THR A 560 15.85 3.82 9.41
C THR A 560 15.36 4.73 8.27
N LEU A 561 14.48 5.69 8.57
CA LEU A 561 14.11 6.73 7.60
C LEU A 561 15.32 7.51 7.10
N GLY A 562 16.28 7.80 7.98
CA GLY A 562 17.55 8.44 7.64
C GLY A 562 18.39 7.66 6.61
N VAL A 563 18.39 6.34 6.70
CA VAL A 563 19.00 5.46 5.70
C VAL A 563 18.24 5.58 4.37
N MET A 564 16.90 5.55 4.39
CA MET A 564 16.09 5.76 3.18
C MET A 564 16.38 7.11 2.52
N LYS A 565 16.47 8.19 3.31
CA LYS A 565 16.88 9.53 2.84
C LYS A 565 18.27 9.51 2.21
N SER A 566 19.21 8.77 2.80
CA SER A 566 20.58 8.64 2.25
C SER A 566 20.59 7.94 0.89
N ILE A 567 19.77 6.90 0.71
CA ILE A 567 19.64 6.21 -0.59
C ILE A 567 18.96 7.13 -1.61
N LYS A 568 17.87 7.80 -1.22
CA LYS A 568 17.17 8.80 -2.03
C LYS A 568 18.12 9.90 -2.51
N GLN A 569 18.87 10.51 -1.61
CA GLN A 569 19.86 11.55 -1.93
C GLN A 569 20.96 11.06 -2.87
N ALA A 570 21.37 9.79 -2.77
CA ALA A 570 22.41 9.22 -3.63
C ALA A 570 21.93 8.95 -5.05
N LEU A 571 20.67 8.52 -5.24
CA LEU A 571 20.08 8.24 -6.56
C LEU A 571 19.42 9.46 -7.20
N ASP A 572 19.04 10.44 -6.39
CA ASP A 572 18.34 11.65 -6.80
C ASP A 572 18.86 12.86 -5.99
N PRO A 573 20.00 13.44 -6.41
CA PRO A 573 20.65 14.50 -5.66
C PRO A 573 19.81 15.78 -5.50
N TYR A 574 18.86 16.01 -6.41
CA TYR A 574 17.98 17.17 -6.42
C TYR A 574 16.60 16.90 -5.82
N TRP A 575 16.34 15.68 -5.35
CA TRP A 575 15.06 15.25 -4.81
C TRP A 575 13.88 15.44 -5.78
N ILE A 576 14.11 15.35 -7.09
CA ILE A 576 13.07 15.58 -8.09
C ILE A 576 12.15 14.37 -8.32
N MET A 577 12.53 13.15 -7.94
CA MET A 577 11.71 11.95 -8.17
C MET A 577 10.62 11.80 -7.09
N ASN A 578 9.37 11.99 -7.49
CA ASN A 578 8.17 11.95 -6.65
C ASN A 578 8.30 12.65 -5.28
N PRO A 579 8.68 13.95 -5.23
CA PRO A 579 9.02 14.64 -3.99
C PRO A 579 7.87 14.74 -3.00
N GLY A 580 8.24 14.75 -1.71
CA GLY A 580 7.29 14.79 -0.60
C GLY A 580 6.69 13.44 -0.24
N LYS A 581 7.11 12.36 -0.92
CA LYS A 581 6.84 10.95 -0.58
C LYS A 581 8.13 10.13 -0.65
N ILE A 582 8.22 9.00 0.03
CA ILE A 582 7.34 8.51 1.12
C ILE A 582 7.64 9.21 2.45
N MET A 583 8.38 10.31 2.39
CA MET A 583 8.91 11.04 3.53
C MET A 583 9.00 12.51 3.17
N ASP A 584 8.98 13.36 4.19
CA ASP A 584 9.15 14.80 3.99
C ASP A 584 10.52 15.12 3.42
N LEU A 585 10.54 16.20 2.62
CA LEU A 585 11.78 16.77 2.11
C LEU A 585 12.72 17.12 3.28
N PRO A 586 14.03 17.02 3.07
CA PRO A 586 14.98 17.52 4.04
C PRO A 586 14.80 19.03 4.23
N ARG A 587 14.93 19.47 5.49
CA ARG A 587 14.68 20.86 5.91
C ARG A 587 15.99 21.62 5.99
#